data_AF-A0A1V2MC00-F1
#
_entry.id   AF-A0A1V2MC00-F1
#
_cell.length_a   1.000
_cell.length_b   1.000
_cell.length_c   1.000
_cell.angle_alpha   90.00
_cell.angle_beta   90.00
_cell.angle_gamma   90.00
#
_symmetry.space_group_name_H-M   'P 1'
#
loop_
_entity.id
_entity.type
_entity.pdbx_description
1 polymer ?
#
loop_
_entity_poly.entity_id
_entity_poly.type
_entity_poly.pdbx_seq_one_letter_code
_entity_poly.pdbx_strand_id
1 'polypeptide(L)'
;MKINNNEVEIITLTNKNNMSVEILNLGGIITKIIVPDKYGKFENVVLGFEDYQEYAQNPGYFGAIIGRTSGRIGGANFTLDGVTYKLPENNNNNNLHGGICGFDKKIWIIENLENNSVTLSLVSPDGDEGFPGEVNVSVIYTLSDDNALSITYTGQTDKTTLLNLTNHSYFNLSGDAKSDVLEQTLTVKSNFIAECDELLIPTGNLIDVKETSAFDFTAPKKIGKDINDTALTFANGYDHPFLLEKDDGLKKDCVTLICEENGRKMTMDTTYDSVVIYSGNFPTYKKLIGGQTYQARYGICFEAQQLPIGKDECNKQFSILKSSQEYNHTTIYR
;
A
#
# COMPACT_ATOMS: atom_id res chain seq x y z
N MET A 1 15.12 -1.74 19.12
CA MET A 1 14.22 -1.20 20.17
C MET A 1 13.19 -2.26 20.57
N LYS A 2 12.41 -2.05 21.64
CA LYS A 2 11.29 -2.96 21.98
C LYS A 2 9.96 -2.32 21.64
N ILE A 3 9.06 -3.06 20.97
CA ILE A 3 7.66 -2.66 20.71
C ILE A 3 6.79 -3.84 21.14
N ASN A 4 5.89 -3.64 22.12
CA ASN A 4 5.07 -4.72 22.70
C ASN A 4 5.86 -6.01 23.04
N ASN A 5 7.03 -5.84 23.68
CA ASN A 5 7.97 -6.91 24.05
C ASN A 5 8.69 -7.62 22.89
N ASN A 6 8.41 -7.29 21.64
CA ASN A 6 9.18 -7.76 20.49
C ASN A 6 10.43 -6.91 20.29
N GLU A 7 11.54 -7.55 19.93
CA GLU A 7 12.72 -6.84 19.45
C GLU A 7 12.49 -6.40 18.01
N VAL A 8 12.56 -5.09 17.78
CA VAL A 8 12.35 -4.44 16.50
C VAL A 8 13.62 -3.70 16.11
N GLU A 9 14.09 -3.95 14.91
CA GLU A 9 15.24 -3.29 14.31
C GLU A 9 14.79 -2.14 13.43
N ILE A 10 15.56 -1.05 13.47
CA ILE A 10 15.39 0.11 12.59
C ILE A 10 16.51 0.02 11.56
N ILE A 11 16.13 -0.04 10.29
CA ILE A 11 17.01 -0.20 9.15
C ILE A 11 16.98 1.12 8.38
N THR A 12 18.13 1.66 8.05
CA THR A 12 18.22 2.91 7.27
C THR A 12 19.02 2.65 6.00
N LEU A 13 18.36 2.79 4.86
CA LEU A 13 18.99 2.77 3.55
C LEU A 13 19.38 4.20 3.15
N THR A 14 20.56 4.37 2.55
CA THR A 14 21.02 5.68 2.05
C THR A 14 21.66 5.53 0.68
N ASN A 15 21.46 6.52 -0.21
CA ASN A 15 22.12 6.56 -1.52
C ASN A 15 23.12 7.71 -1.63
N LYS A 16 23.82 7.82 -2.77
CA LYS A 16 24.82 8.87 -3.00
C LYS A 16 24.28 10.31 -3.02
N ASN A 17 22.97 10.49 -3.19
CA ASN A 17 22.32 11.81 -3.17
C ASN A 17 21.81 12.22 -1.78
N ASN A 18 22.12 11.43 -0.74
CA ASN A 18 21.63 11.59 0.63
C ASN A 18 20.11 11.41 0.79
N MET A 19 19.42 10.81 -0.19
CA MET A 19 18.08 10.28 0.07
C MET A 19 18.22 9.12 1.06
N SER A 20 17.29 9.04 2.01
CA SER A 20 17.28 7.94 2.97
C SER A 20 15.87 7.39 3.18
N VAL A 21 15.81 6.10 3.46
CA VAL A 21 14.56 5.36 3.75
C VAL A 21 14.75 4.60 5.05
N GLU A 22 13.85 4.80 5.99
CA GLU A 22 13.87 4.12 7.28
C GLU A 22 12.76 3.05 7.31
N ILE A 23 13.13 1.82 7.65
CA ILE A 23 12.27 0.64 7.63
C ILE A 23 12.37 -0.09 8.98
N LEU A 24 11.24 -0.53 9.53
CA LEU A 24 11.21 -1.47 10.65
C LEU A 24 11.12 -2.90 10.12
N ASN A 25 11.83 -3.83 10.75
CA ASN A 25 11.56 -5.26 10.49
C ASN A 25 10.20 -5.72 11.06
N LEU A 26 9.57 -4.93 11.94
CA LEU A 26 8.14 -5.06 12.24
C LEU A 26 7.33 -4.64 11.01
N GLY A 27 6.58 -5.58 10.43
CA GLY A 27 5.69 -5.36 9.30
C GLY A 27 6.38 -4.88 8.01
N GLY A 28 7.71 -4.84 7.94
CA GLY A 28 8.44 -4.15 6.88
C GLY A 28 8.05 -2.67 6.75
N ILE A 29 7.74 -2.03 7.88
CA ILE A 29 7.11 -0.71 7.90
C ILE A 29 8.09 0.36 7.44
N ILE A 30 7.76 1.10 6.38
CA ILE A 30 8.45 2.35 6.04
C ILE A 30 7.98 3.45 6.99
N THR A 31 8.89 3.99 7.81
CA THR A 31 8.60 5.08 8.75
C THR A 31 8.99 6.44 8.19
N LYS A 32 10.01 6.49 7.33
CA LYS A 32 10.53 7.72 6.72
C LYS A 32 11.01 7.50 5.29
N ILE A 33 10.77 8.49 4.46
CA ILE A 33 11.44 8.69 3.16
C ILE A 33 11.90 10.14 3.16
N ILE A 34 13.20 10.38 3.32
CA ILE A 34 13.78 11.72 3.42
C ILE A 34 14.35 12.13 2.06
N VAL A 35 13.78 13.17 1.45
CA VAL A 35 14.17 13.67 0.12
C VAL A 35 14.26 15.20 0.09
N PRO A 36 15.12 15.79 -0.76
CA PRO A 36 15.22 17.24 -0.88
C PRO A 36 14.00 17.83 -1.59
N ASP A 37 13.67 19.08 -1.28
CA ASP A 37 12.84 19.93 -2.14
C ASP A 37 13.67 20.72 -3.16
N LYS A 38 13.04 21.58 -3.95
CA LYS A 38 13.74 22.44 -4.93
C LYS A 38 14.73 23.46 -4.31
N TYR A 39 14.68 23.65 -2.99
CA TYR A 39 15.58 24.51 -2.23
C TYR A 39 16.68 23.72 -1.50
N GLY A 40 16.73 22.39 -1.66
CA GLY A 40 17.69 21.50 -1.02
C GLY A 40 17.31 21.11 0.42
N LYS A 41 16.09 21.38 0.89
CA LYS A 41 15.63 21.01 2.22
C LYS A 41 15.15 19.56 2.25
N PHE A 42 15.85 18.73 3.03
CA PHE A 42 15.52 17.31 3.24
C PHE A 42 14.47 17.15 4.33
N GLU A 43 13.34 16.52 4.01
CA GLU A 43 12.23 16.28 4.95
C GLU A 43 11.53 14.96 4.62
N ASN A 44 10.73 14.45 5.57
CA ASN A 44 10.01 13.21 5.39
C ASN A 44 8.79 13.38 4.49
N VAL A 45 8.66 12.55 3.46
CA VAL A 45 7.52 12.59 2.51
C VAL A 45 6.53 11.45 2.67
N VAL A 46 6.65 10.66 3.74
CA VAL A 46 5.62 9.69 4.16
C VAL A 46 5.16 9.96 5.58
N LEU A 47 3.94 9.58 5.92
CA LEU A 47 3.46 9.65 7.28
C LEU A 47 4.06 8.51 8.11
N GLY A 48 4.51 8.85 9.31
CA GLY A 48 4.95 7.89 10.32
C GLY A 48 4.67 8.41 11.72
N PHE A 49 4.56 7.52 12.71
CA PHE A 49 4.27 7.92 14.09
C PHE A 49 5.50 8.52 14.78
N GLU A 50 5.29 9.57 15.55
CA GLU A 50 6.35 10.16 16.38
C GLU A 50 6.80 9.18 17.47
N ASP A 51 5.85 8.50 18.11
CA ASP A 51 6.12 7.41 19.05
C ASP A 51 6.05 6.06 18.34
N TYR A 52 7.19 5.37 18.25
CA TYR A 52 7.29 4.10 17.54
C TYR A 52 6.53 2.98 18.26
N GLN A 53 6.16 3.13 19.55
CA GLN A 53 5.28 2.17 20.21
C GLN A 53 3.90 2.08 19.55
N GLU A 54 3.46 3.14 18.85
CA GLU A 54 2.17 3.16 18.15
C GLU A 54 2.11 2.15 16.99
N TYR A 55 3.26 1.77 16.43
CA TYR A 55 3.33 0.72 15.40
C TYR A 55 2.95 -0.67 15.92
N ALA A 56 2.86 -0.86 17.24
CA ALA A 56 2.37 -2.12 17.80
C ALA A 56 0.90 -2.40 17.47
N GLN A 57 0.11 -1.34 17.26
CA GLN A 57 -1.29 -1.44 16.84
C GLN A 57 -1.47 -0.99 15.40
N ASN A 58 -0.69 0.02 14.97
CA ASN A 58 -0.70 0.60 13.63
C ASN A 58 -2.11 0.70 13.00
N PRO A 59 -3.06 1.42 13.63
CA PRO A 59 -4.47 1.36 13.26
C PRO A 59 -4.79 1.82 11.82
N GLY A 60 -3.86 2.49 11.15
CA GLY A 60 -3.96 2.88 9.74
C GLY A 60 -3.03 2.13 8.80
N TYR A 61 -2.33 1.08 9.26
CA TYR A 61 -1.37 0.29 8.48
C TYR A 61 -0.20 1.11 7.89
N PHE A 62 0.19 2.20 8.55
CA PHE A 62 1.18 3.16 8.04
C PHE A 62 2.46 2.46 7.61
N GLY A 63 2.77 2.54 6.32
CA GLY A 63 4.01 2.06 5.72
C GLY A 63 4.20 0.55 5.70
N ALA A 64 3.23 -0.22 6.19
CA ALA A 64 3.36 -1.66 6.39
C ALA A 64 3.26 -2.45 5.08
N ILE A 65 3.90 -3.62 5.04
CA ILE A 65 3.58 -4.68 4.09
C ILE A 65 2.23 -5.28 4.49
N ILE A 66 1.34 -5.39 3.53
CA ILE A 66 0.01 -5.99 3.71
C ILE A 66 -0.03 -7.37 3.07
N GLY A 67 -0.57 -8.36 3.80
CA GLY A 67 -0.71 -9.74 3.34
C GLY A 67 -1.37 -10.65 4.39
N ARG A 68 -1.82 -11.86 4.05
CA ARG A 68 -1.65 -12.56 2.75
C ARG A 68 -2.37 -11.93 1.56
N THR A 69 -3.47 -11.22 1.80
CA THR A 69 -4.20 -10.50 0.75
C THR A 69 -4.48 -9.06 1.18
N SER A 70 -4.09 -8.11 0.34
CA SER A 70 -4.40 -6.70 0.50
C SER A 70 -5.82 -6.35 0.03
N GLY A 71 -6.33 -5.22 0.50
CA GLY A 71 -7.74 -4.86 0.35
C GLY A 71 -8.70 -5.76 1.13
N ARG A 72 -9.96 -5.79 0.67
CA ARG A 72 -11.05 -6.56 1.30
C ARG A 72 -11.31 -7.88 0.56
N ILE A 73 -11.79 -8.87 1.30
CA ILE A 73 -12.44 -10.10 0.80
C ILE A 73 -13.90 -10.07 1.27
N GLY A 74 -14.83 -9.94 0.31
CA GLY A 74 -16.27 -9.86 0.57
C GLY A 74 -16.79 -11.07 1.37
N GLY A 75 -17.46 -10.80 2.50
CA GLY A 75 -18.03 -11.84 3.37
C GLY A 75 -16.99 -12.68 4.14
N ALA A 76 -15.71 -12.31 4.12
CA ALA A 76 -14.62 -12.98 4.84
C ALA A 76 -14.52 -14.50 4.57
N ASN A 77 -14.82 -14.94 3.35
CA ASN A 77 -14.66 -16.33 2.96
C ASN A 77 -14.36 -16.42 1.47
N PHE A 78 -13.78 -17.56 1.06
CA PHE A 78 -13.59 -17.88 -0.35
C PHE A 78 -13.54 -19.39 -0.56
N THR A 79 -13.77 -19.83 -1.80
CA THR A 79 -13.74 -21.23 -2.17
C THR A 79 -12.55 -21.52 -3.08
N LEU A 80 -11.77 -22.55 -2.75
CA LEU A 80 -10.63 -23.00 -3.54
C LEU A 80 -10.68 -24.52 -3.67
N ASP A 81 -10.57 -25.04 -4.90
CA ASP A 81 -10.62 -26.48 -5.19
C ASP A 81 -11.80 -27.22 -4.53
N GLY A 82 -12.95 -26.55 -4.45
CA GLY A 82 -14.19 -27.09 -3.87
C GLY A 82 -14.29 -27.01 -2.35
N VAL A 83 -13.30 -26.43 -1.66
CA VAL A 83 -13.28 -26.23 -0.21
C VAL A 83 -13.50 -24.74 0.10
N THR A 84 -14.44 -24.44 0.99
CA THR A 84 -14.68 -23.07 1.47
C THR A 84 -13.84 -22.80 2.72
N TYR A 85 -13.02 -21.75 2.65
CA TYR A 85 -12.19 -21.25 3.73
C TYR A 85 -12.85 -20.03 4.37
N LYS A 86 -12.92 -20.02 5.70
CA LYS A 86 -13.40 -18.88 6.47
C LYS A 86 -12.22 -18.09 7.01
N LEU A 87 -12.28 -16.78 6.85
CA LEU A 87 -11.29 -15.82 7.30
C LEU A 87 -11.86 -15.01 8.47
N PRO A 88 -10.99 -14.35 9.26
CA PRO A 88 -11.45 -13.44 10.29
C PRO A 88 -12.22 -12.25 9.72
N GLU A 89 -13.39 -11.99 10.28
CA GLU A 89 -14.24 -10.84 9.98
C GLU A 89 -13.76 -9.61 10.77
N ASN A 90 -12.71 -8.95 10.30
CA ASN A 90 -12.10 -7.80 10.96
C ASN A 90 -12.57 -6.43 10.40
N ASN A 91 -13.44 -6.42 9.39
CA ASN A 91 -13.99 -5.19 8.82
C ASN A 91 -15.43 -5.38 8.30
N ASN A 92 -16.45 -5.04 9.11
CA ASN A 92 -17.86 -5.05 8.70
C ASN A 92 -18.32 -6.39 8.06
N ASN A 93 -18.05 -7.54 8.71
CA ASN A 93 -18.29 -8.89 8.20
C ASN A 93 -17.44 -9.28 6.95
N ASN A 94 -16.45 -8.48 6.60
CA ASN A 94 -15.45 -8.78 5.58
C ASN A 94 -14.09 -9.03 6.23
N ASN A 95 -13.19 -9.66 5.47
CA ASN A 95 -11.78 -9.72 5.83
C ASN A 95 -11.05 -8.57 5.15
N LEU A 96 -10.19 -7.88 5.88
CA LEU A 96 -9.40 -6.74 5.43
C LEU A 96 -7.93 -7.02 5.72
N HIS A 97 -7.07 -6.78 4.74
CA HIS A 97 -5.61 -6.76 4.90
C HIS A 97 -5.02 -8.04 5.51
N GLY A 98 -5.61 -9.19 5.17
CA GLY A 98 -5.11 -10.51 5.59
C GLY A 98 -5.50 -10.94 6.99
N GLY A 99 -6.31 -10.17 7.72
CA GLY A 99 -6.92 -10.58 8.99
C GLY A 99 -6.46 -9.81 10.23
N ILE A 100 -6.52 -10.46 11.38
CA ILE A 100 -6.30 -9.83 12.70
C ILE A 100 -4.80 -9.56 12.90
N CYS A 101 -3.98 -10.58 12.71
CA CYS A 101 -2.53 -10.54 12.82
C CYS A 101 -1.89 -10.80 11.44
N GLY A 102 -2.29 -9.98 10.46
CA GLY A 102 -1.71 -9.95 9.11
C GLY A 102 -0.21 -9.60 9.10
N PHE A 103 0.35 -9.55 7.89
CA PHE A 103 1.79 -9.35 7.68
C PHE A 103 2.32 -8.04 8.26
N ASP A 104 1.45 -7.04 8.43
CA ASP A 104 1.73 -5.73 9.02
C ASP A 104 2.16 -5.80 10.49
N LYS A 105 1.78 -6.87 11.20
CA LYS A 105 2.05 -7.03 12.65
C LYS A 105 3.15 -8.05 12.96
N LYS A 106 3.67 -8.75 11.95
CA LYS A 106 4.69 -9.79 12.15
C LYS A 106 6.09 -9.15 12.24
N ILE A 107 6.98 -9.80 12.98
CA ILE A 107 8.42 -9.50 12.92
C ILE A 107 9.00 -10.28 11.75
N TRP A 108 9.52 -9.57 10.77
CA TRP A 108 10.18 -10.15 9.60
C TRP A 108 11.65 -10.42 9.93
N ILE A 109 12.17 -11.51 9.35
CA ILE A 109 13.58 -11.88 9.45
C ILE A 109 14.36 -11.01 8.46
N ILE A 110 15.50 -10.46 8.90
CA ILE A 110 16.41 -9.74 8.01
C ILE A 110 17.39 -10.76 7.43
N GLU A 111 17.22 -11.10 6.15
CA GLU A 111 18.04 -12.10 5.46
C GLU A 111 19.35 -11.49 4.92
N ASN A 112 19.24 -10.29 4.36
CA ASN A 112 20.37 -9.53 3.82
C ASN A 112 20.21 -8.05 4.14
N LEU A 113 21.32 -7.40 4.46
CA LEU A 113 21.35 -5.97 4.73
C LEU A 113 22.62 -5.37 4.12
N GLU A 114 22.40 -4.41 3.22
CA GLU A 114 23.41 -3.60 2.56
C GLU A 114 23.12 -2.11 2.83
N ASN A 115 24.03 -1.21 2.44
CA ASN A 115 23.85 0.23 2.67
C ASN A 115 22.61 0.81 1.97
N ASN A 116 22.19 0.19 0.87
CA ASN A 116 21.11 0.69 0.01
C ASN A 116 20.06 -0.39 -0.30
N SER A 117 20.12 -1.55 0.35
CA SER A 117 19.12 -2.61 0.16
C SER A 117 18.92 -3.42 1.44
N VAL A 118 17.70 -3.91 1.66
CA VAL A 118 17.39 -4.89 2.69
C VAL A 118 16.41 -5.93 2.16
N THR A 119 16.67 -7.20 2.47
CA THR A 119 15.75 -8.31 2.20
C THR A 119 15.13 -8.77 3.51
N LEU A 120 13.81 -8.67 3.59
CA LEU A 120 13.00 -9.18 4.69
C LEU A 120 12.31 -10.48 4.27
N SER A 121 12.26 -11.48 5.14
CA SER A 121 11.52 -12.73 4.90
C SER A 121 10.50 -13.02 6.00
N LEU A 122 9.44 -13.74 5.62
CA LEU A 122 8.40 -14.23 6.53
C LEU A 122 7.87 -15.56 6.02
N VAL A 123 7.71 -16.51 6.95
CA VAL A 123 6.98 -17.76 6.71
C VAL A 123 5.58 -17.61 7.31
N SER A 124 4.55 -17.71 6.48
CA SER A 124 3.15 -17.78 6.90
C SER A 124 2.69 -19.24 6.81
N PRO A 125 2.57 -19.97 7.95
CA PRO A 125 2.30 -21.41 7.95
C PRO A 125 0.90 -21.75 7.42
N ASP A 126 0.67 -22.99 6.99
CA ASP A 126 -0.67 -23.47 6.59
C ASP A 126 -1.73 -23.14 7.66
N GLY A 127 -2.80 -22.47 7.26
CA GLY A 127 -3.89 -22.03 8.13
C GLY A 127 -3.70 -20.68 8.82
N ASP A 128 -2.57 -19.97 8.63
CA ASP A 128 -2.36 -18.61 9.18
C ASP A 128 -3.49 -17.67 8.69
N GLU A 129 -4.18 -17.05 9.64
CA GLU A 129 -5.39 -16.23 9.42
C GLU A 129 -6.49 -16.93 8.59
N GLY A 130 -6.50 -18.27 8.54
CA GLY A 130 -7.51 -19.08 7.84
C GLY A 130 -7.18 -19.39 6.37
N PHE A 131 -6.05 -18.93 5.85
CA PHE A 131 -5.63 -19.21 4.47
C PHE A 131 -4.91 -20.57 4.36
N PRO A 132 -5.18 -21.38 3.31
CA PRO A 132 -4.50 -22.65 3.11
C PRO A 132 -3.06 -22.47 2.61
N GLY A 133 -2.24 -23.48 2.83
CA GLY A 133 -0.86 -23.54 2.36
C GLY A 133 0.10 -22.71 3.21
N GLU A 134 1.30 -23.22 3.36
CA GLU A 134 2.43 -22.43 3.84
C GLU A 134 2.92 -21.53 2.71
N VAL A 135 3.14 -20.25 3.00
CA VAL A 135 3.72 -19.29 2.08
C VAL A 135 5.03 -18.76 2.64
N ASN A 136 6.09 -18.95 1.86
CA ASN A 136 7.40 -18.34 2.11
C ASN A 136 7.49 -17.06 1.28
N VAL A 137 7.58 -15.90 1.93
CA VAL A 137 7.60 -14.58 1.28
C VAL A 137 8.92 -13.88 1.56
N SER A 138 9.43 -13.16 0.57
CA SER A 138 10.50 -12.18 0.74
C SER A 138 10.12 -10.84 0.14
N VAL A 139 10.49 -9.76 0.82
CA VAL A 139 10.29 -8.39 0.38
C VAL A 139 11.64 -7.69 0.37
N ILE A 140 12.02 -7.19 -0.79
CA ILE A 140 13.32 -6.56 -1.03
C ILE A 140 13.08 -5.07 -1.25
N TYR A 141 13.60 -4.27 -0.34
CA TYR A 141 13.65 -2.81 -0.49
C TYR A 141 15.01 -2.46 -1.07
N THR A 142 15.05 -1.75 -2.19
CA THR A 142 16.30 -1.28 -2.81
C THR A 142 16.19 0.20 -3.11
N LEU A 143 17.13 0.97 -2.58
CA LEU A 143 17.30 2.39 -2.85
C LEU A 143 18.43 2.58 -3.86
N SER A 144 18.12 3.09 -5.03
CA SER A 144 19.10 3.34 -6.09
C SER A 144 19.68 4.76 -6.02
N ASP A 145 20.80 4.97 -6.71
CA ASP A 145 21.47 6.28 -6.79
C ASP A 145 20.71 7.33 -7.61
N ASP A 146 19.65 6.96 -8.34
CA ASP A 146 18.74 7.87 -9.03
C ASP A 146 17.49 8.22 -8.19
N ASN A 147 17.56 8.04 -6.87
CA ASN A 147 16.48 8.32 -5.90
C ASN A 147 15.21 7.48 -6.08
N ALA A 148 15.32 6.29 -6.65
CA ALA A 148 14.20 5.35 -6.71
C ALA A 148 14.25 4.35 -5.54
N LEU A 149 13.13 4.22 -4.83
CA LEU A 149 12.86 3.14 -3.88
C LEU A 149 12.04 2.06 -4.59
N SER A 150 12.66 0.91 -4.85
CA SER A 150 12.01 -0.30 -5.34
C SER A 150 11.60 -1.19 -4.18
N ILE A 151 10.38 -1.72 -4.23
CA ILE A 151 9.85 -2.76 -3.33
C ILE A 151 9.47 -3.95 -4.21
N THR A 152 10.25 -5.04 -4.09
CA THR A 152 10.02 -6.29 -4.83
C THR A 152 9.53 -7.36 -3.89
N TYR A 153 8.42 -7.99 -4.23
CA TYR A 153 7.80 -9.09 -3.49
C TYR A 153 8.04 -10.39 -4.24
N THR A 154 8.58 -11.40 -3.54
CA THR A 154 8.67 -12.77 -4.04
C THR A 154 7.96 -13.72 -3.09
N GLY A 155 7.36 -14.79 -3.62
CA GLY A 155 6.65 -15.75 -2.79
C GLY A 155 6.49 -17.12 -3.42
N GLN A 156 6.53 -18.16 -2.58
CA GLN A 156 6.28 -19.54 -2.97
C GLN A 156 5.37 -20.21 -1.95
N THR A 157 4.56 -21.16 -2.42
CA THR A 157 3.58 -21.87 -1.60
C THR A 157 3.67 -23.37 -1.79
N ASP A 158 3.37 -24.14 -0.75
CA ASP A 158 3.31 -25.60 -0.83
C ASP A 158 1.97 -26.13 -1.40
N LYS A 159 0.92 -25.30 -1.36
CA LYS A 159 -0.45 -25.59 -1.84
C LYS A 159 -1.03 -24.39 -2.58
N THR A 160 -2.03 -24.61 -3.43
CA THR A 160 -2.79 -23.49 -4.01
C THR A 160 -3.36 -22.62 -2.89
N THR A 161 -3.17 -21.31 -2.98
CA THR A 161 -3.63 -20.34 -1.98
C THR A 161 -3.95 -18.99 -2.62
N LEU A 162 -4.29 -17.98 -1.81
CA LEU A 162 -4.41 -16.59 -2.22
C LEU A 162 -3.21 -15.79 -1.71
N LEU A 163 -2.59 -15.01 -2.61
CA LEU A 163 -1.52 -14.08 -2.27
C LEU A 163 -1.67 -12.79 -3.09
N ASN A 164 -1.78 -11.66 -2.40
CA ASN A 164 -1.83 -10.32 -3.00
C ASN A 164 -1.21 -9.33 -2.00
N LEU A 165 0.01 -8.89 -2.27
CA LEU A 165 0.82 -8.07 -1.38
C LEU A 165 0.88 -6.63 -1.84
N THR A 166 0.95 -5.70 -0.91
CA THR A 166 1.21 -4.29 -1.20
C THR A 166 1.96 -3.62 -0.06
N ASN A 167 2.36 -2.37 -0.26
CA ASN A 167 2.88 -1.51 0.80
C ASN A 167 1.92 -0.33 1.01
N HIS A 168 1.56 -0.08 2.27
CA HIS A 168 0.53 0.89 2.64
C HIS A 168 1.14 2.22 3.14
N SER A 169 2.17 2.71 2.46
CA SER A 169 2.78 4.02 2.74
C SER A 169 1.84 5.17 2.38
N TYR A 170 1.70 6.11 3.31
CA TYR A 170 0.92 7.33 3.11
C TYR A 170 1.88 8.44 2.69
N PHE A 171 1.83 8.85 1.43
CA PHE A 171 2.66 9.93 0.92
C PHE A 171 2.08 11.30 1.29
N ASN A 172 2.98 12.24 1.61
CA ASN A 172 2.68 13.65 1.74
C ASN A 172 3.92 14.46 1.32
N LEU A 173 3.91 14.98 0.09
CA LEU A 173 5.07 15.66 -0.47
C LEU A 173 5.34 17.05 0.12
N SER A 174 4.45 17.60 0.97
CA SER A 174 4.70 18.89 1.65
C SER A 174 5.96 18.86 2.55
N GLY A 175 6.36 17.65 2.99
CA GLY A 175 7.48 17.41 3.89
C GLY A 175 7.06 17.58 5.34
N ASP A 176 7.33 16.57 6.18
CA ASP A 176 6.98 16.52 7.61
C ASP A 176 5.49 16.82 7.88
N ALA A 177 4.63 16.43 6.93
CA ALA A 177 3.18 16.60 6.96
C ALA A 177 2.70 18.04 7.25
N LYS A 178 3.43 19.07 6.80
CA LYS A 178 3.10 20.50 7.04
C LYS A 178 1.70 20.92 6.60
N SER A 179 1.15 20.27 5.59
CA SER A 179 -0.21 20.49 5.10
C SER A 179 -0.88 19.17 4.75
N ASP A 180 -2.19 19.17 4.56
CA ASP A 180 -2.89 18.07 3.91
C ASP A 180 -2.46 17.89 2.43
N VAL A 181 -2.93 16.83 1.78
CA VAL A 181 -2.59 16.51 0.39
C VAL A 181 -3.54 17.17 -0.64
N LEU A 182 -4.53 17.96 -0.22
CA LEU A 182 -5.62 18.39 -1.11
C LEU A 182 -5.15 19.31 -2.24
N GLU A 183 -4.12 20.11 -1.98
CA GLU A 183 -3.53 21.02 -2.98
C GLU A 183 -2.47 20.34 -3.86
N GLN A 184 -2.10 19.09 -3.57
CA GLN A 184 -1.16 18.34 -4.41
C GLN A 184 -1.86 17.85 -5.68
N THR A 185 -1.11 17.84 -6.79
CA THR A 185 -1.62 17.47 -8.11
C THR A 185 -1.34 16.00 -8.37
N LEU A 186 -2.39 15.25 -8.70
CA LEU A 186 -2.34 13.83 -9.01
C LEU A 186 -2.61 13.61 -10.51
N THR A 187 -1.92 12.64 -11.10
CA THR A 187 -2.20 12.07 -12.42
C THR A 187 -2.10 10.56 -12.32
N VAL A 188 -3.04 9.84 -12.93
CA VAL A 188 -3.12 8.38 -12.93
C VAL A 188 -3.37 7.91 -14.35
N LYS A 189 -2.52 7.01 -14.86
CA LYS A 189 -2.69 6.35 -16.16
C LYS A 189 -3.69 5.21 -16.02
N SER A 190 -4.96 5.57 -15.87
CA SER A 190 -6.07 4.65 -15.69
C SER A 190 -7.34 5.26 -16.30
N ASN A 191 -8.01 4.49 -17.16
CA ASN A 191 -9.31 4.88 -17.72
C ASN A 191 -10.48 4.26 -16.95
N PHE A 192 -10.22 3.34 -16.00
CA PHE A 192 -11.26 2.63 -15.27
C PHE A 192 -10.99 2.56 -13.78
N ILE A 193 -12.05 2.54 -12.98
CA ILE A 193 -12.00 2.09 -11.58
C ILE A 193 -12.81 0.81 -11.42
N ALA A 194 -12.51 0.01 -10.40
CA ALA A 194 -13.41 -1.03 -9.95
C ALA A 194 -14.58 -0.40 -9.19
N GLU A 195 -15.80 -0.70 -9.62
CA GLU A 195 -17.01 -0.30 -8.89
C GLU A 195 -17.01 -0.98 -7.52
N CYS A 196 -17.29 -0.21 -6.47
CA CYS A 196 -17.40 -0.69 -5.11
C CYS A 196 -18.78 -0.35 -4.54
N ASP A 197 -19.25 -1.17 -3.61
CA ASP A 197 -20.48 -0.91 -2.87
C ASP A 197 -20.28 0.03 -1.68
N GLU A 198 -21.33 0.26 -0.90
CA GLU A 198 -21.30 1.11 0.30
C GLU A 198 -20.37 0.62 1.42
N LEU A 199 -19.93 -0.64 1.37
CA LEU A 199 -18.94 -1.24 2.27
C LEU A 199 -17.52 -1.27 1.65
N LEU A 200 -17.37 -0.64 0.48
CA LEU A 200 -16.12 -0.59 -0.30
C LEU A 200 -15.65 -1.97 -0.75
N ILE A 201 -16.60 -2.86 -1.03
CA ILE A 201 -16.36 -4.18 -1.62
C ILE A 201 -16.56 -4.08 -3.14
N PRO A 202 -15.58 -4.50 -3.95
CA PRO A 202 -15.76 -4.53 -5.40
C PRO A 202 -16.98 -5.34 -5.83
N THR A 203 -17.74 -4.83 -6.81
CA THR A 203 -18.91 -5.52 -7.36
C THR A 203 -18.56 -6.48 -8.50
N GLY A 204 -17.34 -6.33 -9.06
CA GLY A 204 -16.89 -7.02 -10.26
C GLY A 204 -17.08 -6.20 -11.55
N ASN A 205 -17.78 -5.06 -11.48
CA ASN A 205 -17.92 -4.14 -12.60
C ASN A 205 -16.76 -3.13 -12.65
N LEU A 206 -16.54 -2.56 -13.83
CA LEU A 206 -15.62 -1.45 -14.05
C LEU A 206 -16.43 -0.21 -14.47
N ILE A 207 -16.03 0.96 -13.98
CA ILE A 207 -16.60 2.25 -14.36
C ILE A 207 -15.54 3.02 -15.14
N ASP A 208 -15.90 3.55 -16.31
CA ASP A 208 -15.04 4.50 -17.04
C ASP A 208 -14.97 5.80 -16.23
N VAL A 209 -13.75 6.26 -15.93
CA VAL A 209 -13.54 7.48 -15.14
C VAL A 209 -14.16 8.73 -15.77
N LYS A 210 -14.40 8.73 -17.08
CA LYS A 210 -15.09 9.82 -17.80
C LYS A 210 -16.59 9.86 -17.52
N GLU A 211 -17.20 8.72 -17.15
CA GLU A 211 -18.60 8.67 -16.73
C GLU A 211 -18.77 9.23 -15.31
N THR A 212 -17.71 9.20 -14.50
CA THR A 212 -17.70 9.68 -13.12
C THR A 212 -16.47 10.57 -12.86
N SER A 213 -16.56 11.84 -13.29
CA SER A 213 -15.43 12.78 -13.38
C SER A 213 -14.64 13.00 -12.08
N ALA A 214 -15.23 12.72 -10.91
CA ALA A 214 -14.53 12.75 -9.63
C ALA A 214 -13.29 11.82 -9.62
N PHE A 215 -13.35 10.70 -10.34
CA PHE A 215 -12.26 9.75 -10.51
C PHE A 215 -11.36 10.05 -11.71
N ASP A 216 -11.69 11.00 -12.57
CA ASP A 216 -10.88 11.31 -13.74
C ASP A 216 -9.59 12.06 -13.34
N PHE A 217 -8.51 11.28 -13.20
CA PHE A 217 -7.13 11.74 -13.02
C PHE A 217 -6.27 11.46 -14.25
N THR A 218 -6.89 11.21 -15.43
CA THR A 218 -6.13 10.98 -16.68
C THR A 218 -5.35 12.22 -17.12
N ALA A 219 -5.75 13.39 -16.63
CA ALA A 219 -5.01 14.64 -16.69
C ALA A 219 -4.69 15.15 -15.26
N PRO A 220 -3.63 15.99 -15.11
CA PRO A 220 -3.27 16.57 -13.81
C PRO A 220 -4.45 17.27 -13.12
N LYS A 221 -4.77 16.82 -11.91
CA LYS A 221 -5.90 17.32 -11.12
C LYS A 221 -5.51 17.39 -9.65
N LYS A 222 -5.86 18.49 -8.97
CA LYS A 222 -5.70 18.59 -7.51
C LYS A 222 -6.56 17.55 -6.82
N ILE A 223 -6.00 16.85 -5.82
CA ILE A 223 -6.72 15.81 -5.06
C ILE A 223 -7.99 16.39 -4.43
N GLY A 224 -7.94 17.63 -3.92
CA GLY A 224 -9.06 18.28 -3.27
C GLY A 224 -10.19 18.74 -4.19
N LYS A 225 -10.02 18.73 -5.52
CA LYS A 225 -11.00 19.30 -6.44
C LYS A 225 -12.38 18.66 -6.33
N ASP A 226 -12.41 17.33 -6.32
CA ASP A 226 -13.65 16.54 -6.33
C ASP A 226 -13.80 15.67 -5.07
N ILE A 227 -13.00 15.93 -4.02
CA ILE A 227 -12.89 15.05 -2.83
C ILE A 227 -14.21 14.88 -2.04
N ASN A 228 -15.16 15.78 -2.26
CA ASN A 228 -16.50 15.78 -1.65
C ASN A 228 -17.61 15.45 -2.66
N ASP A 229 -17.26 14.95 -3.85
CA ASP A 229 -18.24 14.52 -4.84
C ASP A 229 -19.13 13.40 -4.27
N THR A 230 -20.38 13.36 -4.70
CA THR A 230 -21.36 12.35 -4.26
C THR A 230 -20.91 10.91 -4.53
N ALA A 231 -20.13 10.67 -5.58
CA ALA A 231 -19.57 9.37 -5.90
C ALA A 231 -18.57 8.87 -4.84
N LEU A 232 -18.03 9.77 -4.01
CA LEU A 232 -17.05 9.47 -2.95
C LEU A 232 -17.68 9.42 -1.55
N THR A 233 -19.01 9.57 -1.44
CA THR A 233 -19.70 9.74 -0.14
C THR A 233 -19.43 8.57 0.80
N PHE A 234 -19.53 7.32 0.31
CA PHE A 234 -19.39 6.13 1.15
C PHE A 234 -17.95 5.90 1.62
N ALA A 235 -16.97 6.24 0.78
CA ALA A 235 -15.56 6.20 1.15
C ALA A 235 -15.13 7.41 1.98
N ASN A 236 -15.96 8.45 2.06
CA ASN A 236 -15.62 9.76 2.60
C ASN A 236 -14.29 10.24 2.00
N GLY A 237 -14.16 10.26 0.67
CA GLY A 237 -12.92 10.56 -0.07
C GLY A 237 -12.58 9.46 -1.08
N TYR A 238 -11.34 9.40 -1.56
CA TYR A 238 -10.88 8.32 -2.42
C TYR A 238 -10.50 7.09 -1.57
N ASP A 239 -11.01 5.92 -1.95
CA ASP A 239 -10.64 4.58 -1.44
C ASP A 239 -11.00 3.53 -2.51
N HIS A 240 -10.45 3.69 -3.72
CA HIS A 240 -10.90 2.93 -4.91
C HIS A 240 -9.74 2.30 -5.68
N PRO A 241 -9.91 1.08 -6.22
CA PRO A 241 -8.96 0.49 -7.15
C PRO A 241 -9.07 1.12 -8.54
N PHE A 242 -7.96 1.67 -9.04
CA PHE A 242 -7.80 2.14 -10.41
C PHE A 242 -7.14 1.04 -11.24
N LEU A 243 -7.73 0.71 -12.39
CA LEU A 243 -7.19 -0.28 -13.32
C LEU A 243 -6.20 0.40 -14.27
N LEU A 244 -4.92 0.16 -14.03
CA LEU A 244 -3.85 0.78 -14.80
C LEU A 244 -3.89 0.34 -16.27
N GLU A 245 -3.44 1.23 -17.14
CA GLU A 245 -3.32 0.92 -18.57
C GLU A 245 -2.49 -0.36 -18.81
N LYS A 246 -2.93 -1.17 -19.76
CA LYS A 246 -2.28 -2.44 -20.08
C LYS A 246 -0.90 -2.19 -20.67
N ASP A 247 0.10 -2.82 -20.08
CA ASP A 247 1.46 -2.94 -20.59
C ASP A 247 1.95 -4.33 -20.18
N ASP A 248 2.63 -5.05 -21.09
CA ASP A 248 3.09 -6.43 -20.88
C ASP A 248 4.30 -6.52 -19.93
N GLY A 249 4.69 -5.40 -19.31
CA GLY A 249 5.80 -5.32 -18.36
C GLY A 249 5.57 -4.30 -17.25
N LEU A 250 6.60 -3.50 -16.98
CA LEU A 250 6.56 -2.46 -15.95
C LEU A 250 5.74 -1.26 -16.44
N LYS A 251 4.62 -0.97 -15.78
CA LYS A 251 3.78 0.20 -16.06
C LYS A 251 4.47 1.44 -15.52
N LYS A 252 5.13 2.19 -16.40
CA LYS A 252 5.98 3.34 -16.03
C LYS A 252 5.17 4.61 -15.80
N ASP A 253 5.58 5.37 -14.78
CA ASP A 253 4.96 6.62 -14.35
C ASP A 253 3.43 6.51 -14.33
N CYS A 254 2.92 5.38 -13.83
CA CYS A 254 1.50 5.05 -13.84
C CYS A 254 0.72 5.92 -12.83
N VAL A 255 1.41 6.41 -11.80
CA VAL A 255 0.94 7.48 -10.92
C VAL A 255 2.01 8.57 -10.87
N THR A 256 1.57 9.83 -10.85
CA THR A 256 2.42 11.00 -10.59
C THR A 256 1.75 11.88 -9.54
N LEU A 257 2.49 12.21 -8.48
CA LEU A 257 2.07 13.14 -7.43
C LEU A 257 3.05 14.32 -7.39
N ILE A 258 2.54 15.54 -7.35
CA ILE A 258 3.35 16.77 -7.39
C ILE A 258 2.90 17.72 -6.28
N CYS A 259 3.86 18.23 -5.50
CA CYS A 259 3.68 19.39 -4.64
C CYS A 259 4.36 20.61 -5.28
N GLU A 260 3.57 21.46 -5.96
CA GLU A 260 4.07 22.64 -6.69
C GLU A 260 4.84 23.62 -5.79
N GLU A 261 4.36 23.80 -4.55
CA GLU A 261 4.90 24.76 -3.59
C GLU A 261 6.40 24.55 -3.33
N ASN A 262 6.80 23.30 -3.07
CA ASN A 262 8.18 22.92 -2.80
C ASN A 262 8.88 22.23 -3.98
N GLY A 263 8.15 21.91 -5.05
CA GLY A 263 8.68 21.31 -6.27
C GLY A 263 8.99 19.82 -6.19
N ARG A 264 8.62 19.13 -5.09
CA ARG A 264 8.75 17.68 -5.02
C ARG A 264 7.77 17.03 -5.98
N LYS A 265 8.25 16.02 -6.71
CA LYS A 265 7.48 15.17 -7.60
C LYS A 265 7.84 13.73 -7.25
N MET A 266 6.82 12.88 -7.20
CA MET A 266 6.97 11.44 -7.11
C MET A 266 6.29 10.79 -8.31
N THR A 267 6.97 9.85 -8.96
CA THR A 267 6.35 8.91 -9.90
C THR A 267 6.35 7.50 -9.35
N MET A 268 5.40 6.70 -9.83
CA MET A 268 5.27 5.29 -9.46
C MET A 268 5.33 4.43 -10.71
N ASP A 269 6.17 3.40 -10.68
CA ASP A 269 6.19 2.31 -11.64
C ASP A 269 5.70 1.03 -10.95
N THR A 270 4.98 0.14 -11.65
CA THR A 270 4.61 -1.14 -11.05
C THR A 270 4.38 -2.25 -12.06
N THR A 271 4.60 -3.50 -11.64
CA THR A 271 4.23 -4.70 -12.41
C THR A 271 2.77 -5.12 -12.17
N TYR A 272 2.10 -4.56 -11.17
CA TYR A 272 0.68 -4.85 -10.93
C TYR A 272 -0.21 -4.22 -11.99
N ASP A 273 -1.44 -4.73 -12.11
CA ASP A 273 -2.45 -4.21 -13.05
C ASP A 273 -3.37 -3.15 -12.42
N SER A 274 -3.32 -2.97 -11.10
CA SER A 274 -4.14 -1.98 -10.41
C SER A 274 -3.38 -1.26 -9.30
N VAL A 275 -3.90 -0.10 -8.92
CA VAL A 275 -3.47 0.66 -7.76
C VAL A 275 -4.70 1.08 -6.97
N VAL A 276 -4.75 0.77 -5.67
CA VAL A 276 -5.75 1.37 -4.78
C VAL A 276 -5.24 2.73 -4.34
N ILE A 277 -6.08 3.74 -4.53
CA ILE A 277 -5.81 5.11 -4.11
C ILE A 277 -6.70 5.42 -2.92
N TYR A 278 -6.07 5.56 -1.76
CA TYR A 278 -6.72 5.91 -0.51
C TYR A 278 -6.25 7.27 -0.02
N SER A 279 -7.15 8.25 0.12
CA SER A 279 -6.81 9.62 0.50
C SER A 279 -6.80 9.88 2.01
N GLY A 280 -6.52 8.86 2.84
CA GLY A 280 -6.37 9.06 4.29
C GLY A 280 -7.66 9.56 4.95
N ASN A 281 -8.76 8.86 4.73
CA ASN A 281 -10.11 9.33 5.04
C ASN A 281 -10.51 9.29 6.51
N PHE A 282 -9.85 8.42 7.28
CA PHE A 282 -10.22 8.18 8.68
C PHE A 282 -9.06 8.59 9.60
N PRO A 283 -9.21 9.69 10.36
CA PRO A 283 -8.16 10.17 11.26
C PRO A 283 -8.00 9.24 12.47
N THR A 284 -6.75 8.99 12.85
CA THR A 284 -6.40 8.27 14.10
C THR A 284 -6.03 9.22 15.23
N TYR A 285 -5.85 10.52 14.92
CA TYR A 285 -5.41 11.56 15.86
C TYR A 285 -4.09 11.26 16.60
N LYS A 286 -3.28 10.36 16.04
CA LYS A 286 -1.92 10.08 16.51
C LYS A 286 -0.97 11.19 16.08
N LYS A 287 0.08 11.41 16.89
CA LYS A 287 1.15 12.33 16.53
C LYS A 287 2.03 11.74 15.45
N LEU A 288 2.35 12.55 14.47
CA LEU A 288 3.19 12.23 13.33
C LEU A 288 4.60 12.75 13.55
N ILE A 289 5.57 12.08 12.93
CA ILE A 289 6.90 12.64 12.71
C ILE A 289 6.74 14.02 12.04
N GLY A 290 7.38 15.05 12.60
CA GLY A 290 7.14 16.45 12.21
C GLY A 290 6.24 17.23 13.16
N GLY A 291 5.65 16.56 14.17
CA GLY A 291 4.90 17.18 15.27
C GLY A 291 3.44 17.48 14.97
N GLN A 292 2.96 17.14 13.77
CA GLN A 292 1.55 17.28 13.39
C GLN A 292 0.71 16.15 13.95
N THR A 293 -0.60 16.37 14.06
CA THR A 293 -1.57 15.32 14.41
C THR A 293 -2.22 14.81 13.14
N TYR A 294 -2.29 13.48 12.98
CA TYR A 294 -2.93 12.88 11.80
C TYR A 294 -4.44 13.19 11.77
N GLN A 295 -4.84 13.95 10.75
CA GLN A 295 -6.22 14.27 10.43
C GLN A 295 -6.60 13.68 9.07
N ALA A 296 -7.88 13.77 8.69
CA ALA A 296 -8.30 13.33 7.37
C ALA A 296 -7.52 14.07 6.27
N ARG A 297 -7.18 13.36 5.19
CA ARG A 297 -6.47 13.90 4.01
C ARG A 297 -5.02 14.31 4.24
N TYR A 298 -4.41 13.94 5.36
CA TYR A 298 -2.99 14.24 5.60
C TYR A 298 -2.04 13.38 4.78
N GLY A 299 -2.50 12.27 4.22
CA GLY A 299 -1.67 11.40 3.39
C GLY A 299 -2.50 10.68 2.35
N ILE A 300 -1.84 10.22 1.32
CA ILE A 300 -2.43 9.45 0.22
C ILE A 300 -1.62 8.17 -0.02
N CYS A 301 -2.31 7.04 -0.12
CA CYS A 301 -1.68 5.75 -0.42
C CYS A 301 -1.80 5.45 -1.91
N PHE A 302 -0.78 4.77 -2.44
CA PHE A 302 -0.77 4.21 -3.79
C PHE A 302 -0.38 2.74 -3.69
N GLU A 303 -1.36 1.93 -3.31
CA GLU A 303 -1.21 0.50 -3.08
C GLU A 303 -1.27 -0.24 -4.41
N ALA A 304 -0.12 -0.45 -5.05
CA ALA A 304 -0.05 -1.33 -6.21
C ALA A 304 -0.33 -2.77 -5.79
N GLN A 305 -1.33 -3.38 -6.42
CA GLN A 305 -1.82 -4.71 -6.08
C GLN A 305 -2.70 -5.28 -7.20
N GLN A 306 -3.12 -6.53 -7.04
CA GLN A 306 -4.25 -7.08 -7.79
C GLN A 306 -5.57 -6.50 -7.25
N LEU A 307 -6.61 -6.45 -8.08
CA LEU A 307 -7.92 -5.96 -7.65
C LEU A 307 -8.41 -6.73 -6.40
N PRO A 308 -8.96 -6.04 -5.37
CA PRO A 308 -9.47 -6.72 -4.19
C PRO A 308 -10.57 -7.73 -4.52
N ILE A 309 -10.68 -8.76 -3.68
CA ILE A 309 -11.62 -9.87 -3.89
C ILE A 309 -13.00 -9.41 -3.40
N GLY A 310 -13.88 -9.15 -4.35
CA GLY A 310 -15.15 -8.49 -4.05
C GLY A 310 -16.28 -9.45 -3.73
N LYS A 311 -17.50 -9.00 -4.02
CA LYS A 311 -18.73 -9.79 -3.92
C LYS A 311 -18.64 -11.04 -4.79
N ASP A 312 -19.20 -12.14 -4.29
CA ASP A 312 -19.25 -13.42 -4.99
C ASP A 312 -17.87 -13.90 -5.49
N GLU A 313 -16.82 -13.56 -4.74
CA GLU A 313 -15.43 -13.88 -5.05
C GLU A 313 -14.94 -13.30 -6.40
N CYS A 314 -15.53 -12.20 -6.87
CA CYS A 314 -15.03 -11.51 -8.06
C CYS A 314 -13.56 -11.10 -7.86
N ASN A 315 -12.79 -11.08 -8.95
CA ASN A 315 -11.35 -10.80 -8.97
C ASN A 315 -10.44 -11.82 -8.27
N LYS A 316 -10.99 -12.84 -7.57
CA LYS A 316 -10.19 -13.87 -6.86
C LYS A 316 -9.14 -14.51 -7.76
N GLN A 317 -9.44 -14.72 -9.05
CA GLN A 317 -8.51 -15.33 -10.01
C GLN A 317 -7.16 -14.62 -10.12
N PHE A 318 -7.12 -13.32 -9.86
CA PHE A 318 -5.88 -12.52 -9.93
C PHE A 318 -4.98 -12.75 -8.72
N SER A 319 -5.53 -13.25 -7.60
CA SER A 319 -4.78 -13.51 -6.36
C SER A 319 -4.44 -14.98 -6.16
N ILE A 320 -4.86 -15.89 -7.04
CA ILE A 320 -4.55 -17.33 -6.88
C ILE A 320 -3.07 -17.57 -7.16
N LEU A 321 -2.36 -18.14 -6.19
CA LEU A 321 -1.00 -18.65 -6.33
C LEU A 321 -1.01 -20.18 -6.23
N LYS A 322 -0.55 -20.87 -7.27
CA LYS A 322 -0.36 -22.33 -7.26
C LYS A 322 1.05 -22.69 -6.79
N SER A 323 1.22 -23.90 -6.26
CA SER A 323 2.54 -24.40 -5.83
C SER A 323 3.57 -24.55 -6.96
N SER A 324 3.12 -24.59 -8.22
CA SER A 324 3.99 -24.59 -9.40
C SER A 324 4.34 -23.18 -9.91
N GLN A 325 3.90 -22.13 -9.23
CA GLN A 325 4.10 -20.74 -9.62
C GLN A 325 4.95 -20.02 -8.57
N GLU A 326 5.72 -19.04 -9.04
CA GLU A 326 6.38 -18.07 -8.20
C GLU A 326 5.59 -16.76 -8.25
N TYR A 327 5.35 -16.18 -7.08
CA TYR A 327 4.85 -14.82 -6.96
C TYR A 327 6.01 -13.85 -7.17
N ASN A 328 5.85 -12.89 -8.08
CA ASN A 328 6.87 -11.88 -8.34
C ASN A 328 6.22 -10.58 -8.80
N HIS A 329 6.27 -9.56 -7.96
CA HIS A 329 5.82 -8.22 -8.32
C HIS A 329 6.76 -7.16 -7.77
N THR A 330 6.86 -6.04 -8.48
CA THR A 330 7.69 -4.90 -8.10
C THR A 330 6.91 -3.60 -8.21
N THR A 331 7.12 -2.71 -7.26
CA THR A 331 6.66 -1.31 -7.29
C THR A 331 7.84 -0.39 -7.00
N ILE A 332 7.96 0.70 -7.76
CA ILE A 332 9.07 1.64 -7.66
C ILE A 332 8.50 3.03 -7.46
N TYR A 333 8.96 3.74 -6.42
CA TYR A 333 8.67 5.16 -6.21
C TYR A 333 9.93 5.97 -6.49
N ARG A 334 9.85 6.98 -7.35
CA ARG A 334 10.98 7.84 -7.78
C ARG A 334 10.65 9.31 -7.62
#